data_AF-A0A842UH43-F1
#
_entry.id   AF-A0A842UH43-F1
#
_cell.length_a   1.000
_cell.length_b   1.000
_cell.length_c   1.000
_cell.angle_alpha   90.00
_cell.angle_beta   90.00
_cell.angle_gamma   90.00
#
_symmetry.space_group_name_H-M   'P 1'
#
loop_
_entity.id
_entity.type
_entity.pdbx_description
1 polymer ?
#
loop_
_entity_poly.entity_id
_entity_poly.type
_entity_poly.pdbx_seq_one_letter_code
_entity_poly.pdbx_strand_id
1 'polypeptide(L)'
;HIEFKTQLTRQPIPEIYGGVGGCGLVGAGNKKHPHNCLKASAGLRLMGQRFVFDGYVFQNLLNPANVGAYNGSAPRPFTHDVNTRVFPRGLDLMSILGSSEATRILKSSGDTNYLNYFDSHDKLAKQFNDLSVGEWNKNLYFSWMYALKSCLKEDGGKYPAFMRTKAYQRKQLNTALASWSELRHDTRLYAKQSYTLREASPPLRKTVSGYVEPNPELYSRLFALTKMTSEALSAKKLLTKDCRKRLTDFEEMLLRLKAISVKELEGGKLSEGDARFINDFSENADLVLAGVDDKSRKTTLIAGVHTDSDSKQTVWEGVGYVDLMLTVFRLPGKKTQVGAGPVFTYYEFKHPMDDRLTDGVWREMLGEDPPRKPAWTRLYADET
;
A
#
# COMPACT_ATOMS: atom_id res chain seq x y z
N HIS A 1 5.69 41.10 11.06
CA HIS A 1 4.48 40.83 10.21
C HIS A 1 4.82 40.73 8.72
N ILE A 2 5.55 41.70 8.13
CA ILE A 2 5.97 41.65 6.71
C ILE A 2 6.91 40.47 6.45
N GLU A 3 7.92 40.28 7.30
CA GLU A 3 8.89 39.18 7.17
C GLU A 3 8.23 37.79 7.23
N PHE A 4 7.25 37.62 8.13
CA PHE A 4 6.45 36.40 8.19
C PHE A 4 5.67 36.14 6.90
N LYS A 5 5.00 37.16 6.34
CA LYS A 5 4.30 37.05 5.04
C LYS A 5 5.27 36.74 3.89
N THR A 6 6.45 37.34 3.87
CA THR A 6 7.49 37.03 2.89
C THR A 6 7.97 35.58 3.01
N GLN A 7 8.15 35.06 4.22
CA GLN A 7 8.49 33.64 4.41
C GLN A 7 7.36 32.71 3.97
N LEU A 8 6.09 33.08 4.18
CA LEU A 8 4.94 32.31 3.69
C LEU A 8 4.88 32.25 2.16
N THR A 9 5.22 33.33 1.44
CA THR A 9 5.24 33.32 -0.03
C THR A 9 6.30 32.39 -0.63
N ARG A 10 7.28 31.94 0.16
CA ARG A 10 8.30 30.96 -0.25
C ARG A 10 7.85 29.52 -0.04
N GLN A 11 6.74 29.29 0.66
CA GLN A 11 6.22 27.95 0.91
C GLN A 11 5.42 27.46 -0.31
N PRO A 12 5.46 26.15 -0.61
CA PRO A 12 4.68 25.58 -1.71
C PRO A 12 3.18 25.76 -1.47
N ILE A 13 2.45 26.00 -2.56
CA ILE A 13 0.98 26.03 -2.55
C ILE A 13 0.41 24.60 -2.50
N PRO A 14 -0.83 24.40 -2.02
CA PRO A 14 -1.46 23.08 -2.01
C PRO A 14 -1.56 22.50 -3.43
N GLU A 15 -1.14 21.26 -3.58
CA GLU A 15 -1.32 20.47 -4.82
C GLU A 15 -2.56 19.55 -4.75
N ILE A 16 -3.09 19.36 -3.53
CA ILE A 16 -4.27 18.52 -3.25
C ILE A 16 -5.30 19.40 -2.53
N TYR A 17 -6.55 19.37 -3.00
CA TYR A 17 -7.67 20.07 -2.42
C TYR A 17 -8.20 19.31 -1.21
N GLY A 18 -8.01 19.89 -0.02
CA GLY A 18 -8.42 19.29 1.26
C GLY A 18 -9.83 19.68 1.73
N GLY A 19 -10.72 20.13 0.84
CA GLY A 19 -12.10 20.50 1.19
C GLY A 19 -12.28 21.85 1.89
N VAL A 20 -11.24 22.70 1.93
CA VAL A 20 -11.26 24.02 2.58
C VAL A 20 -11.27 25.12 1.52
N GLY A 21 -12.08 26.15 1.73
CA GLY A 21 -12.20 27.30 0.82
C GLY A 21 -13.54 27.40 0.09
N GLY A 22 -14.54 26.57 0.43
CA GLY A 22 -15.91 26.70 -0.08
C GLY A 22 -16.06 26.50 -1.58
N CYS A 23 -15.15 25.75 -2.20
CA CYS A 23 -15.13 25.54 -3.64
C CYS A 23 -16.06 24.38 -4.04
N GLY A 24 -17.04 24.65 -4.91
CA GLY A 24 -17.84 23.64 -5.61
C GLY A 24 -17.51 23.62 -7.10
N LEU A 25 -17.39 22.44 -7.72
CA LEU A 25 -17.15 22.33 -9.16
C LEU A 25 -18.44 22.64 -9.92
N VAL A 26 -18.60 23.88 -10.39
CA VAL A 26 -19.74 24.23 -11.26
C VAL A 26 -19.36 23.99 -12.72
N GLY A 27 -19.93 22.93 -13.31
CA GLY A 27 -19.89 22.64 -14.75
C GLY A 27 -18.62 21.94 -15.22
N ALA A 28 -18.79 20.86 -15.99
CA ALA A 28 -17.70 20.18 -16.68
C ALA A 28 -17.13 21.10 -17.77
N GLY A 29 -15.91 21.62 -17.60
CA GLY A 29 -15.20 22.29 -18.70
C GLY A 29 -14.19 23.39 -18.33
N ASN A 30 -14.25 23.97 -17.13
CA ASN A 30 -13.30 25.04 -16.78
C ASN A 30 -12.01 24.50 -16.16
N LYS A 31 -10.98 24.25 -16.99
CA LYS A 31 -9.65 23.78 -16.56
C LYS A 31 -8.95 24.71 -15.54
N LYS A 32 -9.37 25.98 -15.42
CA LYS A 32 -8.81 26.93 -14.43
C LYS A 32 -9.47 26.80 -13.05
N HIS A 33 -10.64 26.18 -12.95
CA HIS A 33 -11.42 26.11 -11.72
C HIS A 33 -10.73 25.29 -10.60
N PRO A 34 -10.15 24.10 -10.86
CA PRO A 34 -9.42 23.35 -9.84
C PRO A 34 -8.19 24.09 -9.31
N HIS A 35 -7.45 24.77 -10.19
CA HIS A 35 -6.30 25.61 -9.80
C HIS A 35 -6.70 26.81 -8.93
N ASN A 36 -7.85 27.42 -9.20
CA ASN A 36 -8.38 28.49 -8.38
C ASN A 36 -8.79 27.99 -6.99
N CYS A 37 -9.37 26.79 -6.90
CA CYS A 37 -9.71 26.15 -5.63
C CYS A 37 -8.47 25.80 -4.79
N LEU A 38 -7.41 25.29 -5.41
CA LEU A 38 -6.13 25.05 -4.73
C LEU A 38 -5.53 26.36 -4.18
N LYS A 39 -5.54 27.44 -4.99
CA LYS A 39 -5.11 28.78 -4.53
C LYS A 39 -5.97 29.32 -3.39
N ALA A 40 -7.29 29.18 -3.46
CA ALA A 40 -8.21 29.61 -2.42
C ALA A 40 -8.03 28.81 -1.11
N SER A 41 -7.56 27.57 -1.19
CA SER A 41 -7.25 26.73 -0.03
C SER A 41 -5.88 26.99 0.61
N ALA A 42 -5.06 27.87 0.01
CA ALA A 42 -3.70 28.15 0.48
C ALA A 42 -3.70 28.88 1.83
N GLY A 43 -2.92 28.36 2.78
CA GLY A 43 -2.76 28.94 4.11
C GLY A 43 -1.79 28.15 4.97
N LEU A 44 -1.20 28.80 5.99
CA LEU A 44 -0.34 28.11 6.95
C LEU A 44 -1.20 27.29 7.93
N ARG A 45 -0.87 26.01 8.09
CA ARG A 45 -1.51 25.13 9.08
C ARG A 45 -0.43 24.52 9.97
N LEU A 46 -0.53 24.72 11.29
CA LEU A 46 0.41 24.18 12.28
C LEU A 46 0.48 22.64 12.22
N MET A 47 -0.67 21.99 11.99
CA MET A 47 -0.81 20.55 11.77
C MET A 47 -1.66 20.29 10.51
N GLY A 48 -1.22 20.84 9.37
CA GLY A 48 -1.89 20.64 8.10
C GLY A 48 -1.84 19.19 7.61
N GLN A 49 -2.81 18.86 6.75
CA GLN A 49 -2.74 17.62 5.96
C GLN A 49 -1.48 17.66 5.09
N ARG A 50 -0.74 16.55 5.08
CA ARG A 50 0.49 16.41 4.31
C ARG A 50 0.16 15.96 2.89
N PHE A 51 1.03 16.31 1.94
CA PHE A 51 0.96 15.75 0.60
C PHE A 51 1.13 14.22 0.67
N VAL A 52 0.21 13.49 0.04
CA VAL A 52 0.28 12.04 -0.14
C VAL A 52 0.12 11.72 -1.62
N PHE A 53 0.97 10.80 -2.10
CA PHE A 53 1.08 10.43 -3.52
C PHE A 53 -0.26 10.08 -4.15
N ASP A 54 -1.07 9.33 -3.42
CA ASP A 54 -2.34 8.79 -3.87
C ASP A 54 -3.46 9.82 -3.89
N GLY A 55 -3.53 10.70 -2.90
CA GLY A 55 -4.44 11.85 -2.92
C GLY A 55 -4.22 12.72 -4.18
N TYR A 56 -2.96 12.91 -4.58
CA TYR A 56 -2.63 13.63 -5.81
C TYR A 56 -3.04 12.87 -7.07
N VAL A 57 -2.78 11.55 -7.14
CA VAL A 57 -3.25 10.70 -8.25
C VAL A 57 -4.77 10.77 -8.36
N PHE A 58 -5.48 10.50 -7.27
CA PHE A 58 -6.94 10.44 -7.25
C PHE A 58 -7.54 11.77 -7.70
N GLN A 59 -7.07 12.90 -7.15
CA GLN A 59 -7.55 14.20 -7.58
C GLN A 59 -7.39 14.41 -9.09
N ASN A 60 -6.25 14.02 -9.67
CA ASN A 60 -6.01 14.22 -11.10
C ASN A 60 -6.85 13.30 -11.99
N LEU A 61 -7.16 12.07 -11.54
CA LEU A 61 -7.97 11.12 -12.28
C LEU A 61 -9.48 11.34 -12.12
N LEU A 62 -9.92 11.97 -11.03
CA LEU A 62 -11.34 12.26 -10.77
C LEU A 62 -11.78 13.63 -11.30
N ASN A 63 -10.83 14.53 -11.56
CA ASN A 63 -11.12 15.87 -12.06
C ASN A 63 -11.72 15.81 -13.48
N PRO A 64 -12.98 16.29 -13.68
CA PRO A 64 -13.63 16.28 -15.00
C PRO A 64 -12.89 17.04 -16.10
N ALA A 65 -12.01 17.97 -15.71
CA ALA A 65 -11.15 18.72 -16.63
C ALA A 65 -10.02 17.87 -17.24
N ASN A 66 -9.63 16.80 -16.56
CA ASN A 66 -8.57 15.87 -16.94
C ASN A 66 -9.16 14.58 -17.53
N VAL A 67 -10.15 14.01 -16.84
CA VAL A 67 -10.85 12.78 -17.23
C VAL A 67 -12.30 13.14 -17.50
N GLY A 68 -12.68 13.08 -18.77
CA GLY A 68 -14.00 13.51 -19.23
C GLY A 68 -15.10 12.48 -18.96
N ALA A 69 -16.23 12.66 -19.66
CA ALA A 69 -17.40 11.83 -19.48
C ALA A 69 -17.12 10.33 -19.73
N TYR A 70 -17.91 9.48 -19.07
CA TYR A 70 -17.90 8.04 -19.32
C TYR A 70 -18.32 7.75 -20.76
N ASN A 71 -17.56 6.89 -21.44
CA ASN A 71 -17.79 6.49 -22.83
C ASN A 71 -17.96 4.97 -23.01
N GLY A 72 -18.09 4.23 -21.90
CA GLY A 72 -18.35 2.79 -21.91
C GLY A 72 -19.84 2.43 -21.93
N SER A 73 -20.11 1.13 -21.99
CA SER A 73 -21.45 0.56 -21.87
C SER A 73 -21.77 0.14 -20.44
N ALA A 74 -23.02 -0.27 -20.18
CA ALA A 74 -23.39 -0.93 -18.93
C ALA A 74 -22.77 -2.35 -18.85
N PRO A 75 -22.55 -2.90 -17.64
CA PRO A 75 -22.77 -2.28 -16.32
C PRO A 75 -21.78 -1.14 -16.05
N ARG A 76 -22.21 -0.16 -15.25
CA ARG A 76 -21.35 0.97 -14.87
C ARG A 76 -20.27 0.49 -13.89
N PRO A 77 -19.01 0.91 -14.06
CA PRO A 77 -17.90 0.45 -13.22
C PRO A 77 -17.98 1.06 -11.83
N PHE A 78 -17.15 0.56 -10.90
CA PHE A 78 -17.06 1.07 -9.53
C PHE A 78 -16.80 2.58 -9.50
N THR A 79 -15.95 3.09 -10.40
CA THR A 79 -15.56 4.50 -10.41
C THR A 79 -16.64 5.48 -10.91
N HIS A 80 -17.72 4.97 -11.49
CA HIS A 80 -18.72 5.78 -12.20
C HIS A 80 -19.81 6.32 -11.27
N ASP A 81 -20.10 7.61 -11.39
CA ASP A 81 -21.39 8.20 -10.97
C ASP A 81 -21.71 9.42 -11.85
N VAL A 82 -22.99 9.71 -12.08
CA VAL A 82 -23.49 10.87 -12.87
C VAL A 82 -22.70 11.11 -14.18
N ASN A 83 -22.37 10.03 -14.91
CA ASN A 83 -21.63 10.05 -16.18
C ASN A 83 -20.19 10.60 -16.10
N THR A 84 -19.60 10.68 -14.91
CA THR A 84 -18.21 11.07 -14.66
C THR A 84 -17.49 10.04 -13.79
N ARG A 85 -16.17 10.18 -13.66
CA ARG A 85 -15.37 9.37 -12.74
C ARG A 85 -15.38 10.02 -11.35
N VAL A 86 -16.21 9.51 -10.45
CA VAL A 86 -16.43 10.09 -9.11
C VAL A 86 -15.63 9.38 -8.03
N PHE A 87 -15.36 8.08 -8.20
CA PHE A 87 -14.60 7.31 -7.20
C PHE A 87 -13.27 6.82 -7.77
N PRO A 88 -12.18 6.84 -6.98
CA PRO A 88 -10.92 6.22 -7.37
C PRO A 88 -10.94 4.71 -7.11
N ARG A 89 -9.90 4.02 -7.61
CA ARG A 89 -9.55 2.65 -7.22
C ARG A 89 -8.16 2.62 -6.60
N GLY A 90 -7.91 1.75 -5.63
CA GLY A 90 -6.54 1.42 -5.21
C GLY A 90 -5.70 0.93 -6.40
N LEU A 91 -6.33 0.25 -7.37
CA LEU A 91 -5.72 -0.18 -8.62
C LEU A 91 -5.18 0.97 -9.49
N ASP A 92 -5.73 2.18 -9.40
CA ASP A 92 -5.22 3.34 -10.15
C ASP A 92 -3.78 3.65 -9.75
N LEU A 93 -3.48 3.54 -8.45
CA LEU A 93 -2.14 3.74 -7.90
C LEU A 93 -1.18 2.67 -8.39
N MET A 94 -1.61 1.41 -8.31
CA MET A 94 -0.77 0.29 -8.72
C MET A 94 -0.47 0.34 -10.21
N SER A 95 -1.44 0.76 -11.03
CA SER A 95 -1.27 1.02 -12.46
C SER A 95 -0.22 2.13 -12.71
N ILE A 96 -0.31 3.26 -12.00
CA ILE A 96 0.66 4.36 -12.12
C ILE A 96 2.07 3.96 -11.66
N LEU A 97 2.18 3.07 -10.67
CA LEU A 97 3.45 2.50 -10.21
C LEU A 97 4.03 1.45 -11.19
N GLY A 98 3.31 1.15 -12.28
CA GLY A 98 3.76 0.29 -13.36
C GLY A 98 3.20 -1.14 -13.32
N SER A 99 2.15 -1.41 -12.54
CA SER A 99 1.46 -2.70 -12.57
C SER A 99 0.57 -2.82 -13.81
N SER A 100 1.06 -3.55 -14.81
CA SER A 100 0.30 -3.94 -16.00
C SER A 100 -0.96 -4.75 -15.66
N GLU A 101 -0.91 -5.61 -14.64
CA GLU A 101 -2.08 -6.39 -14.19
C GLU A 101 -3.14 -5.47 -13.58
N ALA A 102 -2.75 -4.45 -12.79
CA ALA A 102 -3.72 -3.46 -12.32
C ALA A 102 -4.37 -2.71 -13.49
N THR A 103 -3.59 -2.28 -14.48
CA THR A 103 -4.12 -1.65 -15.70
C THR A 103 -5.09 -2.59 -16.44
N ARG A 104 -4.77 -3.88 -16.53
CA ARG A 104 -5.61 -4.90 -17.18
C ARG A 104 -6.93 -5.08 -16.44
N ILE A 105 -6.90 -5.14 -15.10
CA ILE A 105 -8.09 -5.26 -14.27
C ILE A 105 -8.98 -4.02 -14.45
N LEU A 106 -8.43 -2.80 -14.35
CA LEU A 106 -9.15 -1.55 -14.57
C LEU A 106 -9.82 -1.51 -15.96
N LYS A 107 -9.09 -1.92 -17.01
CA LYS A 107 -9.66 -2.03 -18.37
C LYS A 107 -10.83 -3.00 -18.42
N SER A 108 -10.64 -4.21 -17.86
CA SER A 108 -11.65 -5.28 -17.92
C SER A 108 -12.92 -4.97 -17.12
N SER A 109 -12.79 -4.16 -16.07
CA SER A 109 -13.91 -3.73 -15.22
C SER A 109 -14.63 -2.49 -15.75
N GLY A 110 -14.13 -1.89 -16.83
CA GLY A 110 -14.67 -0.67 -17.43
C GLY A 110 -14.26 0.60 -16.70
N ASP A 111 -13.49 0.50 -15.62
CA ASP A 111 -12.97 1.63 -14.86
C ASP A 111 -12.02 2.52 -15.71
N THR A 112 -11.62 2.15 -16.93
CA THR A 112 -10.84 3.05 -17.81
C THR A 112 -11.68 3.74 -18.90
N ASN A 113 -12.98 3.46 -18.99
CA ASN A 113 -13.84 3.90 -20.10
C ASN A 113 -14.33 5.34 -19.91
N TYR A 114 -13.38 6.27 -19.84
CA TYR A 114 -13.62 7.70 -19.74
C TYR A 114 -12.78 8.44 -20.78
N LEU A 115 -13.32 9.53 -21.32
CA LEU A 115 -12.57 10.38 -22.24
C LEU A 115 -11.28 10.88 -21.58
N ASN A 116 -10.16 10.84 -22.30
CA ASN A 116 -8.83 11.29 -21.83
C ASN A 116 -8.30 10.58 -20.57
N TYR A 117 -8.84 9.41 -20.19
CA TYR A 117 -8.34 8.64 -19.05
C TYR A 117 -6.85 8.30 -19.20
N PHE A 118 -6.47 7.67 -20.33
CA PHE A 118 -5.08 7.28 -20.56
C PHE A 118 -4.15 8.48 -20.73
N ASP A 119 -4.62 9.58 -21.33
CA ASP A 119 -3.82 10.82 -21.40
C ASP A 119 -3.46 11.35 -20.01
N SER A 120 -4.40 11.31 -19.07
CA SER A 120 -4.17 11.75 -17.68
C SER A 120 -3.34 10.73 -16.90
N HIS A 121 -3.67 9.45 -17.04
CA HIS A 121 -2.94 8.35 -16.42
C HIS A 121 -1.47 8.33 -16.85
N ASP A 122 -1.19 8.40 -18.15
CA ASP A 122 0.16 8.25 -18.69
C ASP A 122 1.05 9.44 -18.35
N LYS A 123 0.48 10.64 -18.23
CA LYS A 123 1.18 11.82 -17.68
C LYS A 123 1.59 11.60 -16.23
N LEU A 124 0.68 11.10 -15.38
CA LEU A 124 0.98 10.78 -13.99
C LEU A 124 2.01 9.65 -13.89
N ALA A 125 1.81 8.56 -14.64
CA ALA A 125 2.73 7.43 -14.68
C ALA A 125 4.14 7.87 -15.12
N LYS A 126 4.25 8.72 -16.15
CA LYS A 126 5.53 9.31 -16.55
C LYS A 126 6.15 10.14 -15.43
N GLN A 127 5.39 11.06 -14.83
CA GLN A 127 5.86 11.90 -13.74
C GLN A 127 6.48 11.09 -12.60
N PHE A 128 5.86 9.97 -12.22
CA PHE A 128 6.35 9.14 -11.12
C PHE A 128 7.43 8.13 -11.53
N ASN A 129 7.43 7.67 -12.77
CA ASN A 129 8.51 6.83 -13.30
C ASN A 129 9.83 7.61 -13.49
N ASP A 130 9.74 8.93 -13.70
CA ASP A 130 10.91 9.81 -13.86
C ASP A 130 11.56 10.19 -12.51
N LEU A 131 10.94 9.87 -11.37
CA LEU A 131 11.53 10.15 -10.07
C LEU A 131 12.84 9.38 -9.88
N SER A 132 13.88 10.12 -9.49
CA SER A 132 15.16 9.55 -9.07
C SER A 132 15.01 8.69 -7.81
N VAL A 133 16.00 7.83 -7.57
CA VAL A 133 16.06 7.03 -6.32
C VAL A 133 16.06 7.94 -5.08
N GLY A 134 16.71 9.11 -5.15
CA GLY A 134 16.71 10.09 -4.05
C GLY A 134 15.33 10.68 -3.80
N GLU A 135 14.57 10.99 -4.84
CA GLU A 135 13.20 11.50 -4.71
C GLU A 135 12.22 10.45 -4.19
N TRP A 136 12.38 9.19 -4.60
CA TRP A 136 11.65 8.07 -4.02
C TRP A 136 11.99 7.86 -2.53
N ASN A 137 13.19 8.27 -2.09
CA ASN A 137 13.61 8.17 -0.70
C ASN A 137 13.63 9.50 0.05
N LYS A 138 12.81 10.47 -0.37
CA LYS A 138 12.74 11.77 0.31
C LYS A 138 12.03 11.74 1.66
N ASN A 139 11.15 10.76 1.88
CA ASN A 139 10.42 10.56 3.13
C ASN A 139 9.85 9.14 3.23
N LEU A 140 9.37 8.78 4.43
CA LEU A 140 8.84 7.45 4.72
C LEU A 140 7.71 7.02 3.76
N TYR A 141 6.78 7.92 3.45
CA TYR A 141 5.65 7.62 2.57
C TYR A 141 6.12 7.21 1.17
N PHE A 142 6.97 8.04 0.55
CA PHE A 142 7.51 7.77 -0.79
C PHE A 142 8.39 6.52 -0.79
N SER A 143 9.23 6.32 0.23
CA SER A 143 10.05 5.11 0.36
C SER A 143 9.22 3.85 0.51
N TRP A 144 8.10 3.91 1.25
CA TRP A 144 7.19 2.78 1.39
C TRP A 144 6.51 2.44 0.07
N MET A 145 5.96 3.44 -0.65
CA MET A 145 5.40 3.22 -1.99
C MET A 145 6.46 2.69 -2.97
N TYR A 146 7.71 3.16 -2.86
CA TYR A 146 8.82 2.65 -3.67
C TYR A 146 9.13 1.19 -3.34
N ALA A 147 9.08 0.78 -2.07
CA ALA A 147 9.20 -0.62 -1.69
C ALA A 147 8.08 -1.47 -2.33
N LEU A 148 6.82 -1.04 -2.20
CA LEU A 148 5.67 -1.73 -2.78
C LEU A 148 5.73 -1.87 -4.31
N LYS A 149 6.31 -0.87 -5.00
CA LYS A 149 6.55 -0.93 -6.45
C LYS A 149 7.33 -2.18 -6.89
N SER A 150 8.17 -2.76 -6.03
CA SER A 150 8.90 -4.00 -6.34
C SER A 150 8.00 -5.24 -6.42
N CYS A 151 6.85 -5.25 -5.72
CA CYS A 151 5.87 -6.33 -5.79
C CYS A 151 5.09 -6.33 -7.12
N LEU A 152 5.06 -5.20 -7.83
CA LEU A 152 4.19 -4.99 -8.98
C LEU A 152 4.84 -5.35 -10.33
N LYS A 153 6.13 -5.72 -10.32
CA LYS A 153 6.88 -6.00 -11.55
C LYS A 153 6.45 -7.33 -12.15
N GLU A 154 6.27 -7.35 -13.47
CA GLU A 154 6.17 -8.61 -14.20
C GLU A 154 7.54 -9.31 -14.22
N ASP A 155 7.53 -10.64 -14.12
CA ASP A 155 8.75 -11.44 -14.25
C ASP A 155 9.22 -11.46 -15.71
N GLY A 156 10.50 -11.15 -15.92
CA GLY A 156 11.23 -11.37 -17.18
C GLY A 156 11.65 -12.83 -17.42
N GLY A 157 11.01 -13.81 -16.77
CA GLY A 157 11.22 -15.25 -16.90
C GLY A 157 12.24 -15.89 -15.95
N LYS A 158 12.82 -15.13 -15.00
CA LYS A 158 13.94 -15.57 -14.14
C LYS A 158 13.49 -16.04 -12.74
N TYR A 159 12.22 -15.86 -12.37
CA TYR A 159 11.71 -16.31 -11.08
C TYR A 159 11.16 -17.76 -11.14
N PRO A 160 11.01 -18.42 -9.99
CA PRO A 160 10.37 -19.73 -9.88
C PRO A 160 9.02 -19.83 -10.62
N ALA A 161 8.67 -21.05 -11.05
CA ALA A 161 7.47 -21.30 -11.85
C ALA A 161 6.17 -20.72 -11.26
N PHE A 162 5.96 -20.84 -9.94
CA PHE A 162 4.77 -20.29 -9.29
C PHE A 162 4.71 -18.75 -9.36
N MET A 163 5.86 -18.07 -9.30
CA MET A 163 5.96 -16.60 -9.37
C MET A 163 5.67 -16.03 -10.76
N ARG A 164 5.73 -16.88 -11.79
CA ARG A 164 5.43 -16.51 -13.18
C ARG A 164 3.95 -16.56 -13.53
N THR A 165 3.12 -17.02 -12.59
CA THR A 165 1.68 -17.20 -12.83
C THR A 165 0.92 -15.88 -12.64
N LYS A 166 -0.20 -15.74 -13.35
CA LYS A 166 -1.14 -14.62 -13.12
C LYS A 166 -1.71 -14.64 -11.70
N ALA A 167 -1.93 -15.83 -11.13
CA ALA A 167 -2.36 -15.98 -9.75
C ALA A 167 -1.38 -15.32 -8.78
N TYR A 168 -0.07 -15.56 -8.95
CA TYR A 168 0.95 -14.91 -8.14
C TYR A 168 1.01 -13.39 -8.37
N GLN A 169 0.92 -12.91 -9.61
CA GLN A 169 0.87 -11.47 -9.90
C GLN A 169 -0.30 -10.78 -9.17
N ARG A 170 -1.48 -11.41 -9.14
CA ARG A 170 -2.63 -10.88 -8.38
C ARG A 170 -2.47 -10.97 -6.87
N LYS A 171 -1.82 -12.03 -6.36
CA LYS A 171 -1.43 -12.11 -4.94
C LYS A 171 -0.47 -10.97 -4.56
N GLN A 172 0.51 -10.67 -5.41
CA GLN A 172 1.44 -9.56 -5.17
C GLN A 172 0.76 -8.19 -5.26
N LEU A 173 -0.16 -8.02 -6.21
CA LEU A 173 -1.00 -6.82 -6.32
C LEU A 173 -1.85 -6.63 -5.06
N ASN A 174 -2.48 -7.70 -4.56
CA ASN A 174 -3.21 -7.71 -3.30
C ASN A 174 -2.33 -7.36 -2.09
N THR A 175 -1.12 -7.92 -2.02
CA THR A 175 -0.14 -7.60 -0.96
C THR A 175 0.23 -6.11 -0.98
N ALA A 176 0.42 -5.53 -2.17
CA ALA A 176 0.72 -4.11 -2.31
C ALA A 176 -0.47 -3.22 -1.92
N LEU A 177 -1.70 -3.60 -2.28
CA LEU A 177 -2.92 -2.86 -1.92
C LEU A 177 -3.22 -2.93 -0.43
N ALA A 178 -3.07 -4.10 0.19
CA ALA A 178 -3.21 -4.26 1.63
C ALA A 178 -2.20 -3.38 2.38
N SER A 179 -0.91 -3.46 2.03
CA SER A 179 0.12 -2.64 2.68
C SER A 179 -0.05 -1.13 2.43
N TRP A 180 -0.55 -0.72 1.26
CA TRP A 180 -0.92 0.68 1.02
C TRP A 180 -2.11 1.13 1.90
N SER A 181 -3.08 0.25 2.13
CA SER A 181 -4.22 0.50 3.02
C SER A 181 -3.76 0.72 4.47
N GLU A 182 -2.82 -0.11 4.95
CA GLU A 182 -2.18 0.07 6.26
C GLU A 182 -1.39 1.40 6.33
N LEU A 183 -0.63 1.75 5.29
CA LEU A 183 0.06 3.05 5.21
C LEU A 183 -0.92 4.23 5.29
N ARG A 184 -2.08 4.13 4.62
CA ARG A 184 -3.13 5.15 4.68
C ARG A 184 -3.81 5.21 6.04
N HIS A 185 -3.95 4.09 6.72
CA HIS A 185 -4.40 4.04 8.10
C HIS A 185 -3.40 4.74 9.05
N ASP A 186 -2.12 4.40 8.98
CA ASP A 186 -1.10 4.88 9.92
C ASP A 186 -0.74 6.35 9.74
N THR A 187 -0.98 6.90 8.55
CA THR A 187 -0.77 8.32 8.25
C THR A 187 -1.96 9.21 8.62
N ARG A 188 -2.99 8.66 9.28
CA ARG A 188 -4.29 9.32 9.57
C ARG A 188 -4.35 10.19 10.83
N LEU A 189 -3.30 10.24 11.65
CA LEU A 189 -3.09 11.04 12.89
C LEU A 189 -3.13 10.22 14.20
N TYR A 190 -1.95 9.73 14.57
CA TYR A 190 -1.40 9.33 15.88
C TYR A 190 -2.31 8.59 16.90
N ALA A 191 -1.99 7.31 17.14
CA ALA A 191 -2.64 6.44 18.13
C ALA A 191 -1.95 6.41 19.52
N LYS A 192 -2.66 5.90 20.55
CA LYS A 192 -2.25 5.75 21.98
C LYS A 192 -2.58 4.35 22.62
N GLN A 193 -1.76 4.01 23.64
CA GLN A 193 -1.57 2.91 24.67
C GLN A 193 -2.76 2.04 25.21
N SER A 194 -2.66 0.87 25.93
CA SER A 194 -1.65 -0.16 26.37
C SER A 194 -2.35 -1.41 27.04
N TYR A 195 -1.72 -2.61 27.17
CA TYR A 195 -1.53 -3.49 28.40
C TYR A 195 -0.99 -4.94 28.10
N THR A 196 -0.66 -5.73 29.16
CA THR A 196 0.45 -6.72 29.37
C THR A 196 0.44 -8.14 28.75
N LEU A 197 1.67 -8.71 28.73
CA LEU A 197 2.19 -10.01 28.25
C LEU A 197 1.62 -11.31 28.89
N ARG A 198 1.74 -12.41 28.13
CA ARG A 198 2.06 -13.74 28.67
C ARG A 198 2.97 -14.50 27.68
N GLU A 199 4.17 -14.86 28.11
CA GLU A 199 5.07 -15.75 27.39
C GLU A 199 4.60 -17.22 27.53
N ALA A 200 4.74 -17.96 26.43
CA ALA A 200 4.83 -19.42 26.44
C ALA A 200 5.85 -19.83 25.38
N SER A 201 6.87 -20.59 25.78
CA SER A 201 7.86 -21.14 24.85
C SER A 201 7.22 -22.20 23.95
N PRO A 202 7.37 -22.13 22.61
CA PRO A 202 6.88 -23.17 21.73
C PRO A 202 7.76 -24.44 21.81
N PRO A 203 7.16 -25.64 21.64
CA PRO A 203 7.93 -26.87 21.55
C PRO A 203 8.78 -26.91 20.28
N LEU A 204 9.94 -27.57 20.37
CA LEU A 204 10.87 -27.79 19.25
C LEU A 204 10.13 -28.39 18.05
N ARG A 205 9.96 -27.60 16.99
CA ARG A 205 9.39 -28.05 15.72
C ARG A 205 10.45 -28.79 14.92
N LYS A 206 10.03 -29.87 14.26
CA LYS A 206 10.86 -30.60 13.31
C LYS A 206 11.31 -29.62 12.21
N THR A 207 12.61 -29.53 11.96
CA THR A 207 13.18 -28.66 10.93
C THR A 207 12.70 -29.11 9.55
N VAL A 208 11.71 -28.39 9.01
CA VAL A 208 11.31 -28.51 7.60
C VAL A 208 12.13 -27.49 6.82
N SER A 209 12.49 -27.79 5.58
CA SER A 209 13.14 -26.81 4.70
C SER A 209 12.12 -25.72 4.36
N GLY A 210 12.14 -24.61 5.10
CA GLY A 210 11.35 -23.43 4.74
C GLY A 210 11.90 -22.75 3.49
N TYR A 211 11.15 -21.77 2.98
CA TYR A 211 11.45 -21.05 1.74
C TYR A 211 11.17 -19.57 1.95
N VAL A 212 12.09 -18.70 1.56
CA VAL A 212 11.86 -17.24 1.60
C VAL A 212 11.28 -16.84 0.26
N GLU A 213 10.12 -16.18 0.25
CA GLU A 213 9.58 -15.64 -1.00
C GLU A 213 10.58 -14.66 -1.61
N PRO A 214 11.16 -14.97 -2.79
CA PRO A 214 12.40 -14.33 -3.19
C PRO A 214 12.12 -13.00 -3.89
N ASN A 215 12.02 -11.93 -3.10
CA ASN A 215 11.94 -10.56 -3.60
C ASN A 215 13.08 -9.71 -3.02
N PRO A 216 14.33 -9.90 -3.47
CA PRO A 216 15.50 -9.21 -2.92
C PRO A 216 15.44 -7.68 -3.10
N GLU A 217 14.71 -7.20 -4.10
CA GLU A 217 14.48 -5.78 -4.32
C GLU A 217 13.57 -5.18 -3.25
N LEU A 218 12.47 -5.85 -2.89
CA LEU A 218 11.60 -5.46 -1.79
C LEU A 218 12.39 -5.35 -0.48
N TYR A 219 13.10 -6.41 -0.12
CA TYR A 219 13.89 -6.44 1.12
C TYR A 219 14.97 -5.35 1.14
N SER A 220 15.61 -5.08 0.01
CA SER A 220 16.59 -3.99 -0.11
C SER A 220 15.97 -2.61 0.09
N ARG A 221 14.77 -2.36 -0.46
CA ARG A 221 14.08 -1.08 -0.32
C ARG A 221 13.54 -0.87 1.08
N LEU A 222 13.00 -1.91 1.71
CA LEU A 222 12.58 -1.88 3.11
C LEU A 222 13.77 -1.65 4.05
N PHE A 223 14.93 -2.26 3.76
CA PHE A 223 16.15 -2.02 4.53
C PHE A 223 16.58 -0.55 4.44
N ALA A 224 16.66 -0.01 3.22
CA ALA A 224 17.03 1.39 3.01
C ALA A 224 16.06 2.35 3.72
N LEU A 225 14.76 2.07 3.66
CA LEU A 225 13.73 2.84 4.36
C LEU A 225 13.88 2.78 5.88
N THR A 226 14.10 1.59 6.43
CA THR A 226 14.28 1.38 7.87
C THR A 226 15.51 2.14 8.37
N LYS A 227 16.63 1.98 7.65
CA LYS A 227 17.88 2.66 7.96
C LYS A 227 17.75 4.18 7.89
N MET A 228 17.16 4.72 6.83
CA MET A 228 16.90 6.15 6.70
C MET A 228 16.02 6.68 7.85
N THR A 229 14.99 5.91 8.23
CA THR A 229 14.10 6.28 9.35
C THR A 229 14.86 6.28 10.67
N SER A 230 15.66 5.24 10.92
CA SER A 230 16.52 5.09 12.09
C SER A 230 17.50 6.25 12.22
N GLU A 231 18.21 6.58 11.14
CA GLU A 231 19.19 7.67 11.09
C GLU A 231 18.52 9.05 11.29
N ALA A 232 17.41 9.32 10.60
CA ALA A 232 16.70 10.59 10.68
C ALA A 232 16.13 10.85 12.09
N LEU A 233 15.51 9.84 12.72
CA LEU A 233 14.98 9.97 14.08
C LEU A 233 16.10 10.02 15.12
N SER A 234 17.22 9.33 14.89
CA SER A 234 18.42 9.41 15.72
C SER A 234 19.01 10.81 15.74
N ALA A 235 19.21 11.42 14.58
CA ALA A 235 19.75 12.77 14.44
C ALA A 235 18.88 13.81 15.16
N LYS A 236 17.56 13.57 15.21
CA LYS A 236 16.59 14.40 15.94
C LYS A 236 16.45 14.04 17.42
N LYS A 237 17.19 13.04 17.92
CA LYS A 237 17.11 12.53 19.30
C LYS A 237 15.69 12.05 19.68
N LEU A 238 14.97 11.49 18.72
CA LEU A 238 13.59 10.99 18.89
C LEU A 238 13.52 9.47 19.12
N LEU A 239 14.64 8.76 19.07
CA LEU A 239 14.69 7.32 19.33
C LEU A 239 15.18 7.01 20.74
N THR A 240 14.39 6.22 21.46
CA THR A 240 14.85 5.52 22.66
C THR A 240 15.83 4.40 22.27
N LYS A 241 16.58 3.88 23.27
CA LYS A 241 17.49 2.74 23.06
C LYS A 241 16.75 1.51 22.53
N ASP A 242 15.58 1.22 23.08
CA ASP A 242 14.76 0.07 22.68
C ASP A 242 14.21 0.22 21.25
N CYS A 243 13.72 1.41 20.88
CA CYS A 243 13.30 1.68 19.50
C CYS A 243 14.46 1.53 18.52
N ARG A 244 15.65 2.02 18.88
CA ARG A 244 16.86 1.86 18.05
C ARG A 244 17.22 0.40 17.88
N LYS A 245 17.22 -0.38 18.96
CA LYS A 245 17.52 -1.82 18.91
C LYS A 245 16.54 -2.55 17.97
N ARG A 246 15.24 -2.31 18.09
CA ARG A 246 14.23 -2.92 17.22
C ARG A 246 14.42 -2.58 15.74
N LEU A 247 14.78 -1.32 15.43
CA LEU A 247 15.08 -0.92 14.05
C LEU A 247 16.34 -1.62 13.53
N THR A 248 17.38 -1.75 14.36
CA THR A 248 18.60 -2.50 13.99
C THR A 248 18.30 -3.99 13.78
N ASP A 249 17.53 -4.62 14.68
CA ASP A 249 17.13 -6.03 14.52
C ASP A 249 16.29 -6.21 13.23
N PHE A 250 15.43 -5.25 12.90
CA PHE A 250 14.65 -5.26 11.65
C PHE A 250 15.53 -5.09 10.41
N GLU A 251 16.52 -4.20 10.45
CA GLU A 251 17.52 -4.03 9.40
C GLU A 251 18.29 -5.34 9.14
N GLU A 252 18.75 -6.01 10.19
CA GLU A 252 19.46 -7.30 10.10
C GLU A 252 18.56 -8.40 9.52
N MET A 253 17.31 -8.48 9.96
CA MET A 253 16.32 -9.42 9.44
C MET A 253 16.08 -9.22 7.94
N LEU A 254 15.93 -7.98 7.47
CA LEU A 254 15.75 -7.65 6.05
C LEU A 254 16.98 -8.01 5.21
N LEU A 255 18.19 -7.75 5.71
CA LEU A 255 19.43 -8.16 5.05
C LEU A 255 19.53 -9.69 4.94
N ARG A 256 19.08 -10.42 5.97
CA ARG A 256 19.06 -11.88 5.97
C ARG A 256 18.09 -12.44 4.95
N LEU A 257 16.86 -11.92 4.91
CA LEU A 257 15.84 -12.28 3.91
C LEU A 257 16.33 -12.01 2.48
N LYS A 258 16.95 -10.85 2.24
CA LYS A 258 17.57 -10.53 0.96
C LYS A 258 18.65 -11.55 0.57
N ALA A 259 19.57 -11.85 1.47
CA ALA A 259 20.68 -12.76 1.18
C ALA A 259 20.19 -14.17 0.86
N ILE A 260 19.19 -14.66 1.60
CA ILE A 260 18.55 -15.96 1.34
C ILE A 260 17.82 -15.94 -0.01
N SER A 261 17.06 -14.89 -0.31
CA SER A 261 16.35 -14.74 -1.59
C SER A 261 17.28 -14.79 -2.79
N VAL A 262 18.43 -14.10 -2.72
CA VAL A 262 19.44 -14.15 -3.79
C VAL A 262 19.98 -15.56 -3.96
N LYS A 263 20.38 -16.23 -2.85
CA LYS A 263 20.85 -17.62 -2.91
C LYS A 263 19.82 -18.56 -3.51
N GLU A 264 18.54 -18.42 -3.14
CA GLU A 264 17.47 -19.28 -3.64
C GLU A 264 17.20 -19.05 -5.14
N LEU A 265 17.26 -17.80 -5.62
CA LEU A 265 17.13 -17.47 -7.05
C LEU A 265 18.31 -17.96 -7.88
N GLU A 266 19.52 -17.91 -7.33
CA GLU A 266 20.74 -18.44 -7.96
C GLU A 266 20.81 -19.97 -7.90
N GLY A 267 19.88 -20.61 -7.21
CA GLY A 267 19.84 -22.06 -7.02
C GLY A 267 20.91 -22.59 -6.07
N GLY A 268 21.49 -21.72 -5.24
CA GLY A 268 22.48 -22.06 -4.24
C GLY A 268 21.90 -22.88 -3.07
N LYS A 269 22.77 -23.63 -2.39
CA LYS A 269 22.40 -24.39 -1.18
C LYS A 269 22.34 -23.46 0.03
N LEU A 270 21.22 -23.51 0.75
CA LEU A 270 21.08 -22.83 2.04
C LEU A 270 22.02 -23.45 3.09
N SER A 271 22.69 -22.59 3.85
CA SER A 271 23.49 -23.01 5.01
C SER A 271 22.58 -23.43 6.18
N GLU A 272 23.13 -24.14 7.16
CA GLU A 272 22.36 -24.48 8.36
C GLU A 272 21.86 -23.24 9.11
N GLY A 273 22.64 -22.15 9.11
CA GLY A 273 22.22 -20.88 9.69
C GLY A 273 21.12 -20.19 8.88
N ASP A 274 21.04 -20.42 7.57
CA ASP A 274 19.90 -19.94 6.76
C ASP A 274 18.64 -20.76 7.11
N ALA A 275 18.77 -22.09 7.22
CA ALA A 275 17.67 -22.96 7.61
C ALA A 275 17.14 -22.68 9.02
N ARG A 276 18.02 -22.43 10.00
CA ARG A 276 17.63 -22.02 11.36
C ARG A 276 16.87 -20.69 11.33
N PHE A 277 17.43 -19.66 10.67
CA PHE A 277 16.76 -18.36 10.55
C PHE A 277 15.35 -18.46 9.98
N ILE A 278 15.13 -19.31 8.96
CA ILE A 278 13.80 -19.51 8.37
C ILE A 278 12.85 -20.22 9.35
N ASN A 279 13.33 -21.24 10.06
CA ASN A 279 12.51 -21.96 11.04
C ASN A 279 12.14 -21.07 12.23
N ASP A 280 13.05 -20.20 12.65
CA ASP A 280 12.90 -19.30 13.79
C ASP A 280 12.34 -17.93 13.37
N PHE A 281 11.87 -17.79 12.12
CA PHE A 281 11.46 -16.50 11.56
C PHE A 281 10.36 -15.83 12.39
N SER A 282 9.38 -16.59 12.87
CA SER A 282 8.31 -16.04 13.72
C SER A 282 8.86 -15.47 15.03
N GLU A 283 9.80 -16.16 15.67
CA GLU A 283 10.42 -15.71 16.92
C GLU A 283 11.27 -14.47 16.68
N ASN A 284 12.02 -14.44 15.57
CA ASN A 284 12.80 -13.26 15.15
C ASN A 284 11.88 -12.05 14.87
N ALA A 285 10.74 -12.27 14.23
CA ALA A 285 9.75 -11.21 13.99
C ALA A 285 9.12 -10.72 15.30
N ASP A 286 8.81 -11.61 16.25
CA ASP A 286 8.28 -11.25 17.56
C ASP A 286 9.26 -10.38 18.36
N LEU A 287 10.57 -10.66 18.26
CA LEU A 287 11.62 -9.84 18.87
C LEU A 287 11.67 -8.43 18.28
N VAL A 288 11.56 -8.30 16.94
CA VAL A 288 11.49 -6.99 16.27
C VAL A 288 10.26 -6.21 16.73
N LEU A 289 9.14 -6.90 16.95
CA LEU A 289 7.88 -6.29 17.40
C LEU A 289 7.77 -6.17 18.93
N ALA A 290 8.78 -6.60 19.70
CA ALA A 290 8.71 -6.59 21.16
C ALA A 290 8.35 -5.20 21.69
N GLY A 291 7.36 -5.12 22.58
CA GLY A 291 6.87 -3.84 23.13
C GLY A 291 6.06 -2.97 22.17
N VAL A 292 5.73 -3.43 20.96
CA VAL A 292 4.65 -2.88 20.14
C VAL A 292 3.33 -3.43 20.66
N ASP A 293 2.33 -2.57 20.83
CA ASP A 293 1.03 -2.97 21.37
C ASP A 293 0.25 -3.89 20.41
N ASP A 294 -0.59 -4.77 20.97
CA ASP A 294 -1.33 -5.75 20.19
C ASP A 294 -2.26 -5.15 19.15
N LYS A 295 -2.80 -3.94 19.40
CA LYS A 295 -3.65 -3.27 18.41
C LYS A 295 -2.81 -2.88 17.18
N SER A 296 -1.60 -2.36 17.39
CA SER A 296 -0.63 -2.05 16.32
C SER A 296 -0.06 -3.30 15.64
N ARG A 297 -0.27 -4.50 16.18
CA ARG A 297 0.09 -5.79 15.55
C ARG A 297 -1.05 -6.41 14.72
N LYS A 298 -2.27 -5.87 14.80
CA LYS A 298 -3.42 -6.41 14.07
C LYS A 298 -3.36 -5.99 12.60
N THR A 299 -3.63 -6.95 11.72
CA THR A 299 -3.82 -6.70 10.28
C THR A 299 -5.19 -6.11 9.97
N THR A 300 -6.16 -6.21 10.89
CA THR A 300 -7.56 -5.79 10.67
C THR A 300 -7.70 -4.27 10.76
N LEU A 301 -7.28 -3.56 9.73
CA LEU A 301 -7.21 -2.10 9.65
C LEU A 301 -8.08 -1.57 8.52
N ILE A 302 -8.64 -0.37 8.69
CA ILE A 302 -9.52 0.25 7.69
C ILE A 302 -9.25 1.74 7.51
N ALA A 303 -9.17 2.18 6.26
CA ALA A 303 -8.88 3.56 5.90
C ALA A 303 -9.86 4.09 4.85
N GLY A 304 -10.49 5.23 5.14
CA GLY A 304 -11.28 5.95 4.15
C GLY A 304 -10.34 6.81 3.30
N VAL A 305 -10.31 6.55 2.00
CA VAL A 305 -9.29 7.12 1.09
C VAL A 305 -9.80 8.27 0.24
N HIS A 306 -11.11 8.31 -0.02
CA HIS A 306 -11.78 9.34 -0.79
C HIS A 306 -13.23 9.50 -0.31
N THR A 307 -13.77 10.71 -0.33
CA THR A 307 -15.18 10.98 -0.03
C THR A 307 -15.74 11.92 -1.07
N ASP A 308 -16.80 11.48 -1.72
CA ASP A 308 -17.57 12.31 -2.63
C ASP A 308 -18.76 12.90 -1.88
N SER A 309 -18.84 14.23 -1.88
CA SER A 309 -19.85 14.96 -1.10
C SER A 309 -21.23 14.96 -1.77
N ASP A 310 -21.28 14.77 -3.09
CA ASP A 310 -22.53 14.81 -3.86
C ASP A 310 -23.31 13.50 -3.69
N SER A 311 -22.64 12.37 -3.86
CA SER A 311 -23.21 11.02 -3.61
C SER A 311 -23.27 10.66 -2.12
N LYS A 312 -22.59 11.41 -1.25
CA LYS A 312 -22.43 11.15 0.19
C LYS A 312 -21.81 9.77 0.49
N GLN A 313 -20.89 9.33 -0.37
CA GLN A 313 -20.21 8.04 -0.25
C GLN A 313 -18.70 8.23 -0.01
N THR A 314 -18.14 7.38 0.84
CA THR A 314 -16.71 7.27 1.11
C THR A 314 -16.19 5.94 0.54
N VAL A 315 -15.06 5.98 -0.17
CA VAL A 315 -14.32 4.77 -0.55
C VAL A 315 -13.45 4.34 0.63
N TRP A 316 -13.62 3.09 1.03
CA TRP A 316 -12.90 2.45 2.12
C TRP A 316 -12.01 1.33 1.59
N GLU A 317 -10.80 1.33 2.10
CA GLU A 317 -9.77 0.34 1.85
C GLU A 317 -9.51 -0.40 3.17
N GLY A 318 -9.65 -1.72 3.16
CA GLY A 318 -9.57 -2.56 4.35
C GLY A 318 -8.61 -3.71 4.19
N VAL A 319 -7.94 -4.06 5.28
CA VAL A 319 -7.19 -5.30 5.45
C VAL A 319 -7.91 -6.12 6.51
N GLY A 320 -8.11 -7.41 6.25
CA GLY A 320 -8.79 -8.32 7.16
C GLY A 320 -7.83 -9.27 7.86
N TYR A 321 -8.34 -10.45 8.22
CA TYR A 321 -7.51 -11.57 8.66
C TYR A 321 -6.63 -12.08 7.52
N VAL A 322 -5.52 -12.73 7.84
CA VAL A 322 -4.66 -13.35 6.83
C VAL A 322 -5.24 -14.69 6.38
N ASP A 323 -5.18 -14.94 5.07
CA ASP A 323 -5.54 -16.24 4.50
C ASP A 323 -4.30 -17.16 4.46
N LEU A 324 -4.50 -18.47 4.32
CA LEU A 324 -3.42 -19.42 4.10
C LEU A 324 -3.14 -19.57 2.60
N MET A 325 -1.93 -19.22 2.17
CA MET A 325 -1.46 -19.49 0.81
C MET A 325 -0.68 -20.81 0.77
N LEU A 326 -0.99 -21.65 -0.23
CA LEU A 326 -0.19 -22.82 -0.59
C LEU A 326 0.56 -22.55 -1.89
N THR A 327 1.87 -22.81 -1.91
CA THR A 327 2.69 -22.70 -3.11
C THR A 327 3.43 -23.99 -3.39
N VAL A 328 3.46 -24.40 -4.65
CA VAL A 328 4.26 -25.53 -5.09
C VAL A 328 5.53 -25.00 -5.73
N PHE A 329 6.69 -25.38 -5.17
CA PHE A 329 7.99 -24.97 -5.70
C PHE A 329 8.96 -26.15 -5.72
N ARG A 330 10.00 -25.99 -6.53
CA ARG A 330 11.06 -26.99 -6.66
C ARG A 330 12.40 -26.31 -6.42
N LEU A 331 13.08 -26.74 -5.36
CA LEU A 331 14.46 -26.35 -5.11
C LEU A 331 15.41 -27.20 -5.99
N PRO A 332 16.54 -26.65 -6.47
CA PRO A 332 17.52 -27.40 -7.26
C PRO A 332 17.94 -28.69 -6.55
N GLY A 333 17.91 -29.80 -7.28
CA GLY A 333 18.27 -31.13 -6.75
C GLY A 333 17.30 -31.71 -5.71
N LYS A 334 16.19 -31.03 -5.37
CA LYS A 334 15.19 -31.53 -4.42
C LYS A 334 13.89 -31.96 -5.11
N LYS A 335 13.10 -32.76 -4.38
CA LYS A 335 11.72 -33.09 -4.73
C LYS A 335 10.86 -31.82 -4.73
N THR A 336 9.74 -31.86 -5.44
CA THR A 336 8.67 -30.86 -5.36
C THR A 336 8.24 -30.71 -3.89
N GLN A 337 8.14 -29.46 -3.42
CA GLN A 337 7.72 -29.12 -2.07
C GLN A 337 6.49 -28.22 -2.12
N VAL A 338 5.73 -28.25 -1.03
CA VAL A 338 4.61 -27.34 -0.80
C VAL A 338 5.01 -26.40 0.34
N GLY A 339 5.01 -25.10 0.07
CA GLY A 339 5.10 -24.05 1.07
C GLY A 339 3.72 -23.63 1.51
N ALA A 340 3.58 -23.34 2.81
CA ALA A 340 2.37 -22.79 3.38
C ALA A 340 2.74 -21.53 4.17
N GLY A 341 2.03 -20.44 3.97
CA GLY A 341 2.31 -19.18 4.65
C GLY A 341 1.12 -18.21 4.59
N PRO A 342 1.08 -17.22 5.49
CA PRO A 342 0.01 -16.24 5.51
C PRO A 342 0.08 -15.31 4.30
N VAL A 343 -1.08 -14.91 3.80
CA VAL A 343 -1.23 -13.87 2.77
C VAL A 343 -2.26 -12.85 3.23
N PHE A 344 -2.00 -11.57 2.94
CA PHE A 344 -2.95 -10.51 3.25
C PHE A 344 -4.29 -10.70 2.55
N THR A 345 -5.34 -10.18 3.16
CA THR A 345 -6.62 -9.92 2.50
C THR A 345 -6.77 -8.43 2.22
N TYR A 346 -7.56 -8.10 1.20
CA TYR A 346 -7.81 -6.72 0.80
C TYR A 346 -9.28 -6.54 0.43
N TYR A 347 -9.84 -5.43 0.88
CA TYR A 347 -11.24 -5.04 0.71
C TYR A 347 -11.29 -3.62 0.17
N GLU A 348 -12.13 -3.40 -0.84
CA GLU A 348 -12.33 -2.10 -1.48
C GLU A 348 -13.84 -1.95 -1.70
N PHE A 349 -14.46 -0.98 -1.01
CA PHE A 349 -15.91 -0.79 -1.09
C PHE A 349 -16.31 0.66 -0.83
N LYS A 350 -17.56 1.00 -1.18
CA LYS A 350 -18.17 2.28 -0.84
C LYS A 350 -19.03 2.11 0.40
N HIS A 351 -19.04 3.11 1.25
CA HIS A 351 -19.88 3.15 2.45
C HIS A 351 -20.38 4.58 2.67
N PRO A 352 -21.60 4.77 3.21
CA PRO A 352 -22.14 6.10 3.52
C PRO A 352 -21.17 6.96 4.35
N MET A 353 -21.02 8.23 3.99
CA MET A 353 -20.08 9.15 4.67
C MET A 353 -20.50 9.50 6.11
N ASP A 354 -21.79 9.36 6.43
CA ASP A 354 -22.37 9.63 7.74
C ASP A 354 -22.19 8.45 8.72
N ASP A 355 -21.92 7.25 8.21
CA ASP A 355 -21.59 6.07 9.00
C ASP A 355 -20.07 5.79 8.97
N ARG A 356 -19.30 6.58 9.72
CA ARG A 356 -17.84 6.51 9.66
C ARG A 356 -17.28 5.26 10.34
N LEU A 357 -16.63 4.39 9.56
CA LEU A 357 -16.00 3.18 10.06
C LEU A 357 -14.76 3.43 10.92
N THR A 358 -14.58 2.58 11.93
CA THR A 358 -13.40 2.48 12.79
C THR A 358 -12.87 1.05 12.77
N ASP A 359 -11.64 0.80 13.24
CA ASP A 359 -11.10 -0.57 13.31
C ASP A 359 -11.95 -1.51 14.19
N GLY A 360 -12.73 -0.96 15.14
CA GLY A 360 -13.67 -1.73 15.96
C GLY A 360 -14.81 -2.27 15.13
N VAL A 361 -15.54 -1.35 14.49
CA VAL A 361 -16.65 -1.67 13.58
C VAL A 361 -16.19 -2.57 12.44
N TRP A 362 -15.00 -2.31 11.88
CA TRP A 362 -14.45 -3.15 10.82
C TRP A 362 -14.22 -4.60 11.26
N ARG A 363 -13.76 -4.83 12.48
CA ARG A 363 -13.60 -6.18 13.03
C ARG A 363 -14.93 -6.89 13.27
N GLU A 364 -15.95 -6.14 13.68
CA GLU A 364 -17.31 -6.68 13.81
C GLU A 364 -17.85 -7.09 12.44
N MET A 365 -17.73 -6.23 11.42
CA MET A 365 -18.10 -6.54 10.04
C MET A 365 -17.37 -7.77 9.50
N LEU A 366 -16.08 -7.92 9.79
CA LEU A 366 -15.29 -9.10 9.39
C LEU A 366 -15.79 -10.42 10.00
N GLY A 367 -16.43 -10.37 11.18
CA GLY A 367 -16.96 -11.54 11.88
C GLY A 367 -18.39 -11.90 11.52
N GLU A 368 -19.15 -10.98 10.91
CA GLU A 368 -20.58 -11.16 10.61
C GLU A 368 -20.85 -11.26 9.11
N ASP A 369 -20.78 -10.13 8.39
CA ASP A 369 -21.06 -10.04 6.95
C ASP A 369 -20.05 -9.07 6.30
N PRO A 370 -18.82 -9.54 6.02
CA PRO A 370 -17.80 -8.69 5.42
C PRO A 370 -18.17 -8.28 4.00
N PRO A 371 -17.80 -7.05 3.56
CA PRO A 371 -17.88 -6.68 2.16
C PRO A 371 -17.15 -7.68 1.27
N ARG A 372 -17.66 -7.90 0.05
CA ARG A 372 -17.01 -8.82 -0.89
C ARG A 372 -15.60 -8.35 -1.21
N LYS A 373 -14.63 -9.28 -1.15
CA LYS A 373 -13.28 -9.04 -1.68
C LYS A 373 -13.38 -8.68 -3.18
N PRO A 374 -12.45 -7.87 -3.72
CA PRO A 374 -12.49 -7.49 -5.13
C PRO A 374 -12.50 -8.72 -6.05
N ALA A 375 -13.43 -8.80 -7.00
CA ALA A 375 -13.66 -10.01 -7.80
C ALA A 375 -12.42 -10.55 -8.55
N TRP A 376 -11.41 -9.73 -8.79
CA TRP A 376 -10.16 -10.15 -9.42
C TRP A 376 -9.31 -11.08 -8.51
N THR A 377 -9.54 -11.11 -7.20
CA THR A 377 -8.80 -11.99 -6.27
C THR A 377 -9.14 -13.48 -6.42
N ARG A 378 -10.32 -13.80 -6.96
CA ARG A 378 -10.81 -15.17 -7.24
C ARG A 378 -9.88 -16.04 -8.09
N LEU A 379 -8.93 -15.43 -8.80
CA LEU A 379 -7.94 -16.17 -9.58
C LEU A 379 -6.95 -16.95 -8.70
N TYR A 380 -6.75 -16.53 -7.46
CA TYR A 380 -5.75 -17.12 -6.55
C TYR A 380 -6.29 -17.42 -5.15
N ALA A 381 -7.45 -16.88 -4.79
CA ALA A 381 -8.13 -17.14 -3.52
C ALA A 381 -9.42 -17.92 -3.78
N ASP A 382 -9.67 -18.92 -2.93
CA ASP A 382 -10.96 -19.60 -2.86
C ASP A 382 -11.94 -18.73 -2.06
N GLU A 383 -13.22 -18.71 -2.44
CA GLU A 383 -14.27 -17.93 -1.75
C GLU A 383 -15.09 -18.80 -0.78
N THR A 384 -14.56 -19.97 -0.39
CA THR A 384 -15.23 -20.95 0.47
C THR A 384 -15.32 -20.54 1.93
#